data_AF-A0A256CBT6-F1
#
_entry.id   AF-A0A256CBT6-F1
#
_cell.length_a   1.000
_cell.length_b   1.000
_cell.length_c   1.000
_cell.angle_alpha   90.00
_cell.angle_beta   90.00
_cell.angle_gamma   90.00
#
_symmetry.space_group_name_H-M   'P 1'
#
loop_
_entity.id
_entity.type
_entity.pdbx_description
1 polymer ?
#
loop_
_entity_poly.entity_id
_entity_poly.type
_entity_poly.pdbx_seq_one_letter_code
_entity_poly.pdbx_strand_id
1 'polypeptide(L)'
;MKLKLLTAALVCLCLAACANAPIPDDQKTPYNGTGEISSVMVRDDQQQEVSVLIEGQGYIVVMLKEPADLFPGQKVRVKRHSGGYGEVSVQ
;
A
#
# COMPACT_ATOMS: atom_id res chain seq x y z
N MET A 1 -37.51 -22.38 0.98
CA MET A 1 -36.56 -22.10 -0.12
C MET A 1 -36.06 -20.65 -0.19
N LYS A 2 -36.63 -19.68 0.54
CA LYS A 2 -36.23 -18.24 0.48
C LYS A 2 -35.02 -17.86 1.35
N LEU A 3 -34.74 -18.62 2.42
CA LEU A 3 -33.68 -18.30 3.38
C LEU A 3 -32.26 -18.60 2.87
N LYS A 4 -32.12 -19.60 1.97
CA LYS A 4 -30.83 -20.01 1.39
C LYS A 4 -30.27 -19.01 0.37
N LEU A 5 -31.13 -18.20 -0.24
CA LEU A 5 -30.73 -17.15 -1.18
C LEU A 5 -30.20 -15.89 -0.48
N LEU A 6 -30.73 -15.57 0.71
CA LEU A 6 -30.29 -14.41 1.49
C LEU A 6 -28.89 -14.60 2.09
N THR A 7 -28.57 -15.81 2.56
CA THR A 7 -27.24 -16.11 3.10
C THR A 7 -26.16 -16.13 2.02
N ALA A 8 -26.46 -16.60 0.81
CA ALA A 8 -25.52 -16.58 -0.31
C ALA A 8 -25.20 -15.14 -0.76
N ALA A 9 -26.21 -14.25 -0.77
CA ALA A 9 -26.01 -12.84 -1.13
C ALA A 9 -25.15 -12.09 -0.11
N LEU A 10 -25.30 -12.39 1.19
CA LEU A 10 -24.54 -11.74 2.26
C LEU A 10 -23.07 -12.15 2.25
N VAL A 11 -22.77 -13.43 1.97
CA VAL A 11 -21.40 -13.92 1.87
C VAL A 11 -20.65 -13.32 0.67
N CYS A 12 -21.32 -13.13 -0.48
CA CYS A 12 -20.72 -12.43 -1.62
C CYS A 12 -20.42 -10.95 -1.33
N LEU A 13 -21.25 -10.27 -0.52
CA LEU A 13 -21.04 -8.87 -0.18
C LEU A 13 -19.82 -8.67 0.75
N CYS A 14 -19.59 -9.62 1.67
CA CYS A 14 -18.44 -9.57 2.59
C CYS A 14 -17.10 -9.85 1.90
N LEU A 15 -17.08 -10.63 0.83
CA LEU A 15 -15.85 -10.98 0.11
C LEU A 15 -15.38 -9.87 -0.86
N ALA A 16 -16.28 -9.03 -1.35
CA ALA A 16 -15.93 -7.95 -2.27
C ALA A 16 -15.39 -6.68 -1.58
N ALA A 17 -15.59 -6.54 -0.27
CA ALA A 17 -15.25 -5.32 0.47
C ALA A 17 -13.79 -5.27 0.97
N CYS A 18 -13.07 -6.40 0.96
CA CYS A 18 -11.70 -6.45 1.48
C CYS A 18 -10.60 -6.20 0.42
N ALA A 19 -10.93 -6.23 -0.87
CA ALA A 19 -9.91 -6.22 -1.93
C ALA A 19 -9.29 -4.83 -2.21
N ASN A 20 -10.06 -3.75 -2.03
CA ASN A 20 -9.64 -2.41 -2.46
C ASN A 20 -9.85 -1.37 -1.37
N ALA A 21 -9.06 -1.44 -0.28
CA ALA A 21 -8.94 -0.30 0.61
C ALA A 21 -8.31 0.88 -0.17
N PRO A 22 -9.01 2.00 -0.35
CA PRO A 22 -8.45 3.17 -1.01
C PRO A 22 -7.31 3.74 -0.16
N ILE A 23 -6.28 4.26 -0.82
CA ILE A 23 -5.19 4.97 -0.14
C ILE A 23 -5.79 6.16 0.61
N PRO A 24 -5.55 6.29 1.93
CA PRO A 24 -6.03 7.41 2.73
C PRO A 24 -5.64 8.77 2.12
N ASP A 25 -6.51 9.78 2.22
CA ASP A 25 -6.30 11.08 1.55
C ASP A 25 -5.07 11.84 2.05
N ASP A 26 -4.75 11.72 3.34
CA ASP A 26 -3.51 12.22 3.97
C ASP A 26 -2.26 11.55 3.39
N GLN A 27 -2.43 10.39 2.77
CA GLN A 27 -1.41 9.66 2.05
C GLN A 27 -1.50 9.85 0.53
N LYS A 28 -2.05 10.95 0.00
CA LYS A 28 -2.00 11.22 -1.45
C LYS A 28 -0.95 12.27 -1.85
N THR A 29 -0.19 12.76 -0.89
CA THR A 29 0.81 13.81 -1.10
C THR A 29 2.03 13.28 -1.87
N PRO A 30 2.46 13.97 -2.95
CA PRO A 30 3.71 13.64 -3.63
C PRO A 30 4.92 13.86 -2.71
N TYR A 31 5.96 13.05 -2.89
CA TYR A 31 7.19 13.13 -2.09
C TYR A 31 8.39 12.72 -2.93
N ASN A 32 9.53 13.39 -2.74
CA ASN A 32 10.81 12.99 -3.34
C ASN A 32 11.92 13.21 -2.32
N GLY A 33 12.59 12.14 -1.91
CA GLY A 33 13.60 12.21 -0.86
C GLY A 33 14.17 10.86 -0.46
N THR A 34 14.68 10.78 0.76
CA THR A 34 15.33 9.60 1.31
C THR A 34 14.71 9.20 2.63
N GLY A 35 14.69 7.90 2.92
CA GLY A 35 14.22 7.39 4.20
C GLY A 35 14.66 5.95 4.43
N GLU A 36 14.12 5.34 5.46
CA GLU A 36 14.36 3.94 5.82
C GLU A 36 13.06 3.16 5.69
N ILE A 37 13.11 1.97 5.07
CA ILE A 37 11.93 1.11 4.97
C ILE A 37 11.54 0.63 6.38
N SER A 38 10.32 0.92 6.81
CA SER A 38 9.79 0.43 8.08
C SER A 38 9.02 -0.88 7.92
N SER A 39 8.29 -1.05 6.82
CA SER A 39 7.56 -2.29 6.53
C SER A 39 7.35 -2.47 5.03
N VAL A 40 7.27 -3.73 4.62
CA VAL A 40 6.93 -4.13 3.25
C VAL A 40 5.77 -5.11 3.34
N MET A 41 4.67 -4.82 2.65
CA MET A 41 3.49 -5.67 2.60
C MET A 41 3.16 -5.98 1.14
N VAL A 42 2.72 -7.20 0.87
CA VAL A 42 2.15 -7.59 -0.41
C VAL A 42 0.64 -7.64 -0.21
N ARG A 43 -0.09 -6.87 -1.01
CA ARG A 43 -1.55 -6.81 -1.00
C ARG A 43 -2.15 -7.99 -1.77
N ASP A 44 -3.45 -8.20 -1.58
CA ASP A 44 -4.20 -9.27 -2.25
C ASP A 44 -4.22 -9.12 -3.79
N ASP A 45 -4.07 -7.89 -4.30
CA ASP A 45 -3.96 -7.56 -5.73
C ASP A 45 -2.53 -7.73 -6.28
N GLN A 46 -1.63 -8.33 -5.50
CA GLN A 46 -0.20 -8.50 -5.77
C GLN A 46 0.60 -7.19 -5.88
N GLN A 47 0.00 -6.04 -5.56
CA GLN A 47 0.75 -4.81 -5.43
C GLN A 47 1.54 -4.79 -4.12
N GLN A 48 2.73 -4.23 -4.19
CA GLN A 48 3.59 -4.10 -3.02
C GLN A 48 3.44 -2.71 -2.41
N GLU A 49 3.16 -2.68 -1.12
CA GLU A 49 3.06 -1.49 -0.30
C GLU A 49 4.31 -1.36 0.57
N VAL A 50 4.99 -0.23 0.46
CA VAL A 50 6.25 0.03 1.18
C VAL A 50 6.06 1.24 2.08
N SER A 51 6.13 1.01 3.39
CA SER A 51 6.15 2.09 4.37
C SER A 51 7.59 2.55 4.57
N VAL A 52 7.81 3.86 4.45
CA VAL A 52 9.13 4.49 4.59
C VAL A 52 9.06 5.54 5.69
N LEU A 53 9.94 5.40 6.68
CA LEU A 53 10.18 6.39 7.70
C LEU A 53 11.10 7.49 7.16
N ILE A 54 10.64 8.73 7.22
CA ILE A 54 11.39 9.93 6.88
C ILE A 54 11.67 10.68 8.18
N GLU A 55 12.94 10.94 8.45
CA GLU A 55 13.38 11.66 9.63
C GLU A 55 12.74 13.06 9.68
N GLY A 56 12.11 13.39 10.81
CA GLY A 56 11.42 14.67 11.01
C GLY A 56 10.09 14.86 10.28
N GLN A 57 9.65 13.90 9.45
CA GLN A 57 8.39 14.00 8.68
C GLN A 57 7.42 12.83 8.95
N GLY A 58 7.88 11.74 9.56
CA GLY A 58 7.06 10.58 9.89
C GLY A 58 7.05 9.54 8.77
N TYR A 59 5.92 8.84 8.59
CA TYR A 59 5.82 7.75 7.64
C TYR A 59 5.12 8.17 6.35
N ILE A 60 5.61 7.65 5.23
CA ILE A 60 4.90 7.66 3.95
C ILE A 60 4.73 6.23 3.46
N VAL A 61 3.64 5.99 2.74
CA VAL A 61 3.36 4.69 2.12
C VAL A 61 3.49 4.82 0.62
N VAL A 62 4.30 3.97 -0.01
CA VAL A 62 4.52 3.99 -1.44
C VAL A 62 3.99 2.70 -2.03
N MET A 63 3.03 2.83 -2.95
CA MET A 63 2.52 1.70 -3.72
C MET A 63 3.42 1.51 -4.94
N LEU A 64 4.04 0.34 -5.07
CA LEU A 64 4.88 0.02 -6.22
C LEU A 64 4.03 -0.47 -7.38
N LYS A 65 4.35 0.00 -8.58
CA LYS A 65 3.75 -0.52 -9.83
C LYS A 65 4.27 -1.90 -10.18
N GLU A 66 5.54 -2.15 -9.86
CA GLU A 66 6.23 -3.40 -10.10
C GLU A 66 6.81 -3.90 -8.77
N PRO A 67 6.67 -5.20 -8.44
CA PRO A 67 7.28 -5.75 -7.23
C PRO A 67 8.81 -5.60 -7.26
N ALA A 68 9.39 -5.35 -6.08
CA ALA A 68 10.82 -5.23 -5.89
C ALA A 68 11.26 -5.94 -4.60
N ASP A 69 12.48 -6.49 -4.62
CA ASP A 69 13.08 -7.14 -3.46
C ASP A 69 13.53 -6.09 -2.44
N LEU A 70 12.59 -5.71 -1.56
CA LEU A 70 12.76 -4.69 -0.54
C LEU A 70 12.50 -5.27 0.84
N PHE A 71 13.26 -4.82 1.83
CA PHE A 71 13.25 -5.32 3.19
C PHE A 71 13.27 -4.17 4.21
N PRO A 72 12.63 -4.34 5.38
CA PRO A 72 12.74 -3.38 6.48
C PRO A 72 14.20 -3.09 6.87
N GLY A 73 14.47 -1.84 7.27
CA GLY A 73 15.80 -1.35 7.65
C GLY A 73 16.67 -0.86 6.48
N GLN A 74 16.23 -1.03 5.23
CA GLN A 74 16.97 -0.54 4.08
C GLN A 74 16.83 0.98 3.93
N LYS A 75 17.97 1.66 3.73
CA LYS A 75 17.98 3.06 3.30
C LYS A 75 17.65 3.15 1.82
N VAL A 76 16.68 4.00 1.49
CA VAL A 76 16.13 4.08 0.14
C VAL A 76 15.95 5.52 -0.31
N ARG A 77 16.00 5.73 -1.62
CA ARG A 77 15.44 6.90 -2.29
C ARG A 77 13.99 6.61 -2.67
N VAL A 78 13.11 7.57 -2.40
CA VAL A 78 11.69 7.49 -2.72
C VAL A 78 11.31 8.59 -3.70
N LYS A 79 10.53 8.22 -4.71
CA LYS A 79 9.85 9.15 -5.61
C LYS A 79 8.38 8.76 -5.72
N ARG A 80 7.54 9.47 -4.99
CA ARG A 80 6.09 9.23 -4.87
C ARG A 80 5.31 10.30 -5.62
N HIS A 81 4.34 9.86 -6.40
CA HIS A 81 3.43 10.70 -7.17
C HIS A 81 2.13 10.99 -6.42
N SER A 82 1.39 12.01 -6.87
CA SER A 82 0.02 12.26 -6.42
C SER A 82 -0.84 11.03 -6.73
N GLY A 83 -1.52 10.50 -5.71
CA GLY A 83 -2.25 9.23 -5.81
C GLY A 83 -1.54 8.03 -5.17
N GLY A 84 -0.40 8.23 -4.50
CA GLY A 84 0.20 7.24 -3.59
C GLY A 84 1.16 6.24 -4.25
N TYR A 85 1.14 6.10 -5.57
CA TYR A 85 2.08 5.29 -6.33
C TYR A 85 3.46 5.94 -6.45
N GLY A 86 4.51 5.12 -6.54
CA GLY A 86 5.87 5.63 -6.69
C GLY A 86 6.93 4.58 -6.97
N GLU A 87 8.16 5.04 -6.90
CA GLU A 87 9.39 4.25 -7.05
C GLU A 87 10.16 4.30 -5.73
N VAL A 88 10.72 3.14 -5.35
CA VAL A 88 11.62 2.98 -4.21
C VAL A 88 12.88 2.29 -4.70
N SER A 89 14.05 2.84 -4.38
CA SER A 89 15.35 2.31 -4.81
C SER A 89 16.33 2.26 -3.64
N VAL A 90 16.96 1.11 -3.44
CA VAL A 90 17.99 0.91 -2.39
C VAL A 90 19.22 1.77 -2.68
N GLN A 91 19.80 2.35 -1.62
CA GLN A 91 21.07 3.10 -1.67
C GLN A 91 22.26 2.25 -1.23
#